data_AF-A0A454CNX2-F1
#
_entry.id   AF-A0A454CNX2-F1
#
_cell.length_a   1.000
_cell.length_b   1.000
_cell.length_c   1.000
_cell.angle_alpha   90.00
_cell.angle_beta   90.00
_cell.angle_gamma   90.00
#
_symmetry.space_group_name_H-M   'P 1'
#
loop_
_entity.id
_entity.type
_entity.pdbx_description
1 polymer ?
#
loop_
_entity_poly.entity_id
_entity_poly.type
_entity_poly.pdbx_seq_one_letter_code
_entity_poly.pdbx_strand_id
1 'polypeptide(L)' 'MEAHRRGVSPGGEIKIHGLKNGETQSPQFIQSFDWTNGCIAITNEEMDEFIKLVKMGTPITIEW' A
#
# COMPACT_ATOMS: atom_id res chain seq x y z
N MET A 1 -16.32 6.21 -3.26
CA MET A 1 -17.45 6.59 -4.17
C MET A 1 -17.31 7.96 -4.85
N GLU A 2 -16.41 8.84 -4.39
CA GLU A 2 -16.30 10.21 -4.93
C GLU A 2 -15.98 10.27 -6.44
N ALA A 3 -15.06 9.45 -6.92
CA ALA A 3 -14.74 9.36 -8.35
C ALA A 3 -15.98 9.00 -9.21
N HIS A 4 -16.79 8.05 -8.74
CA HIS A 4 -18.04 7.67 -9.40
C HIS A 4 -19.06 8.81 -9.41
N ARG A 5 -19.21 9.54 -8.29
CA ARG A 5 -20.11 10.73 -8.23
C ARG A 5 -19.68 11.81 -9.22
N ARG A 6 -18.38 11.94 -9.46
CA ARG A 6 -17.80 12.91 -10.40
C ARG A 6 -17.70 12.39 -11.84
N GLY A 7 -18.13 11.15 -12.13
CA GLY A 7 -18.04 10.53 -13.45
C GLY A 7 -16.61 10.28 -13.93
N VAL A 8 -15.63 10.22 -13.01
CA VAL A 8 -14.22 9.97 -13.32
C VAL A 8 -13.81 8.57 -12.86
N SER A 9 -12.81 8.00 -13.53
CA SER A 9 -12.22 6.72 -13.10
C SER A 9 -11.59 6.87 -11.70
N PRO A 10 -11.81 5.92 -10.77
CA PRO A 10 -11.13 5.93 -9.48
C PRO A 10 -9.63 5.56 -9.58
N GLY A 11 -9.14 5.23 -10.78
CA GLY A 11 -7.81 4.64 -10.96
C GLY A 11 -7.83 3.12 -10.74
N GLY A 12 -6.65 2.54 -10.55
CA GLY A 12 -6.46 1.10 -10.38
C GLY A 12 -4.98 0.78 -10.07
N GLU A 13 -4.62 -0.50 -10.13
CA GLU A 13 -3.24 -0.98 -9.89
C GLU A 13 -2.63 -0.61 -8.53
N ILE A 14 -3.49 -0.36 -7.53
CA ILE A 14 -3.07 -0.12 -6.15
C ILE A 14 -2.59 -1.43 -5.54
N LYS A 15 -1.39 -1.42 -4.96
CA LYS A 15 -0.73 -2.60 -4.36
C LYS A 15 -0.33 -2.28 -2.93
N ILE A 16 -0.30 -3.32 -2.10
CA ILE A 16 0.37 -3.28 -0.79
C ILE A 16 1.76 -3.89 -0.99
N HIS A 17 2.81 -3.17 -0.61
CA HIS A 17 4.19 -3.65 -0.73
C HIS A 17 5.06 -3.21 0.45
N GLY A 18 6.15 -3.94 0.67
CA GLY A 18 7.19 -3.57 1.63
C GLY A 18 8.10 -2.43 1.12
N LEU A 19 9.10 -2.10 1.92
CA LEU A 19 10.19 -1.20 1.53
C LEU A 19 11.16 -1.90 0.57
N LYS A 20 12.03 -1.11 -0.05
CA LYS A 20 13.06 -1.64 -0.96
C LYS A 20 13.95 -2.65 -0.22
N ASN A 21 14.27 -3.76 -0.90
CA ASN A 21 15.23 -4.74 -0.37
C ASN A 21 16.60 -4.09 -0.16
N GLY A 22 17.19 -4.31 1.02
CA GLY A 22 18.48 -3.71 1.39
C GLY A 22 18.40 -2.21 1.69
N GLU A 23 17.20 -1.66 1.95
CA GLU A 23 17.06 -0.30 2.46
C GLU A 23 17.81 -0.14 3.78
N THR A 24 18.58 0.94 3.89
CA THR A 24 19.44 1.23 5.05
C THR A 24 18.88 2.35 5.90
N GLN A 25 17.98 3.17 5.33
CA GLN A 25 17.27 4.20 6.08
C GLN A 25 16.26 3.59 7.03
N SER A 26 15.93 4.30 8.11
CA SER A 26 14.91 3.82 9.03
C SER A 26 13.54 3.75 8.35
N PRO A 27 12.71 2.73 8.64
CA PRO A 27 11.35 2.66 8.10
C PRO A 27 10.53 3.91 8.39
N GLN A 28 10.73 4.52 9.57
CA GLN A 28 10.05 5.75 9.98
C GLN A 28 10.41 6.94 9.08
N PHE A 29 11.66 7.02 8.62
CA PHE A 29 12.07 8.08 7.69
C PHE A 29 11.45 7.88 6.31
N ILE A 30 11.48 6.66 5.77
CA ILE A 30 10.91 6.36 4.45
C ILE A 30 9.38 6.54 4.45
N GLN A 31 8.72 6.20 5.55
CA GLN A 31 7.27 6.37 5.71
C GLN A 31 6.86 7.82 6.07
N SER A 32 7.79 8.73 6.33
CA SER A 32 7.44 10.12 6.69
C SER A 32 7.03 10.98 5.48
N PHE A 33 7.08 10.43 4.27
CA PHE A 33 6.66 11.09 3.04
C PHE A 33 6.02 10.09 2.09
N ASP A 34 5.13 10.57 1.23
CA ASP A 34 4.60 9.75 0.15
C ASP A 34 5.64 9.65 -0.97
N TRP A 35 6.04 8.42 -1.26
CA TRP A 35 6.96 8.09 -2.35
C TRP A 35 6.31 7.15 -3.38
N THR A 36 5.04 6.82 -3.18
CA THR A 36 4.29 5.95 -4.07
C THR A 36 3.56 6.77 -5.13
N ASN A 37 3.08 6.11 -6.18
CA ASN A 37 2.10 6.70 -7.11
C ASN A 37 0.68 6.23 -6.76
N GLY A 38 0.37 6.10 -5.47
CA GLY A 38 -0.92 5.64 -4.94
C GLY A 38 -0.94 4.21 -4.39
N CYS A 39 0.21 3.55 -4.26
CA CYS A 39 0.30 2.27 -3.55
C CYS A 39 0.31 2.48 -2.03
N ILE A 40 0.14 1.40 -1.28
CA ILE A 40 0.21 1.41 0.19
C ILE A 40 1.52 0.74 0.58
N ALA A 41 2.50 1.54 1.01
CA ALA A 41 3.80 1.05 1.45
C ALA A 41 3.78 0.76 2.96
N ILE A 42 4.10 -0.47 3.34
CA ILE A 42 4.29 -0.90 4.73
C ILE A 42 5.76 -1.27 4.97
N THR A 43 6.15 -1.45 6.23
CA THR A 43 7.51 -1.94 6.54
C THR A 43 7.68 -3.37 6.06
N ASN A 44 8.93 -3.81 5.90
CA ASN A 44 9.20 -5.20 5.51
C ASN A 44 8.75 -6.20 6.60
N GLU A 45 8.85 -5.83 7.87
CA GLU A 45 8.37 -6.65 8.98
C GLU A 45 6.83 -6.77 8.98
N GLU A 46 6.12 -5.66 8.75
CA GLU A 46 4.66 -5.70 8.56
C GLU A 46 4.27 -6.50 7.32
N MET A 47 5.07 -6.46 6.24
CA MET A 47 4.82 -7.28 5.05
C MET A 47 4.95 -8.78 5.37
N ASP A 48 5.95 -9.16 6.17
CA ASP A 48 6.12 -10.55 6.61
C ASP A 48 4.95 -11.03 7.47
N GLU A 49 4.37 -10.17 8.31
CA GLU A 49 3.13 -10.47 9.04
C GLU A 49 1.92 -10.53 8.11
N PHE A 50 1.79 -9.55 7.21
CA PHE A 50 0.69 -9.43 6.27
C PHE A 50 0.54 -10.70 5.42
N ILE A 51 1.63 -11.23 4.84
CA ILE A 51 1.59 -12.42 3.98
C ILE A 51 1.23 -13.69 4.78
N LYS A 52 1.53 -13.74 6.09
CA LYS A 52 1.14 -14.86 6.95
C LYS A 52 -0.35 -14.85 7.26
N LEU A 53 -0.95 -13.67 7.37
CA LEU A 53 -2.35 -13.49 7.76
C LEU A 53 -3.31 -13.44 6.56
N VAL A 54 -2.87 -12.87 5.44
CA VAL A 54 -3.71 -12.57 4.28
C VAL A 54 -3.54 -13.63 3.20
N LYS A 55 -4.60 -14.37 2.92
CA LYS A 55 -4.63 -15.39 1.87
C LYS A 55 -4.85 -14.76 0.50
N MET A 56 -4.34 -15.42 -0.55
CA MET A 56 -4.66 -15.04 -1.92
C MET A 56 -6.17 -15.01 -2.16
N GLY A 57 -6.64 -13.98 -2.87
CA GLY A 57 -8.06 -13.74 -3.12
C GLY A 57 -8.80 -13.02 -1.99
N THR A 58 -8.14 -12.68 -0.88
CA THR A 58 -8.74 -11.83 0.16
C THR A 58 -9.08 -10.46 -0.42
N PRO A 59 -10.35 -10.01 -0.39
CA PRO A 59 -10.72 -8.69 -0.88
C PRO A 59 -10.06 -7.59 -0.04
N ILE A 60 -9.59 -6.54 -0.72
CA ILE A 60 -9.06 -5.33 -0.09
C ILE A 60 -10.04 -4.19 -0.35
N THR A 61 -10.55 -3.59 0.72
CA THR A 61 -11.35 -2.37 0.67
C THR A 61 -10.48 -1.20 1.08
N ILE A 62 -10.44 -0.15 0.26
CA ILE A 62 -9.66 1.08 0.53
C ILE A 62 -10.64 2.22 0.75
N GLU A 63 -10.52 2.89 1.90
CA GLU A 63 -11.36 4.01 2.34
C GLU A 63 -10.47 5.19 2.73
N TRP A 64 -11.02 6.41 2.66
CA TRP A 64 -10.35 7.67 2.97
C TRP A 64 -11.00 8.35 4.17
#